data_AF-A0A7Y6UB54-F1
#
_entry.id   AF-A0A7Y6UB54-F1
#
_cell.length_a   1.000
_cell.length_b   1.000
_cell.length_c   1.000
_cell.angle_alpha   90.00
_cell.angle_beta   90.00
_cell.angle_gamma   90.00
#
_symmetry.space_group_name_H-M   'P 1'
#
loop_
_entity.id
_entity.type
_entity.pdbx_description
1 polymer ?
#
loop_
_entity_poly.entity_id
_entity_poly.type
_entity_poly.pdbx_seq_one_letter_code
_entity_poly.pdbx_strand_id
1 'polypeptide(L)'
;MKLYILIQQLLRRKFVQYFVLFFILISIIAVIASSFEEMATYKVLLFGITYVSSFIFLIEYTARIVSAPALYPGMKTAKARLKYTFSFYGFVDFVAVLPCVLTYAYWDTEVVHVIILPYIFIIFKLIRHSRSFRIIGMALASVREELETAYTASFITICFSAILMYYIERNAQPEVFKNIGDGI
;
A
#
# COMPACT_ATOMS: atom_id res chain seq x y z
N MET A 1 11.23 -19.84 -21.45
CA MET A 1 9.91 -20.07 -20.82
C MET A 1 9.97 -20.68 -19.41
N LYS A 2 10.82 -21.67 -19.14
CA LYS A 2 10.75 -22.44 -17.88
C LYS A 2 11.06 -21.66 -16.59
N LEU A 3 11.99 -20.69 -16.64
CA LEU A 3 12.47 -19.99 -15.44
C LEU A 3 11.38 -19.14 -14.74
N TYR A 4 10.61 -18.33 -15.48
CA TYR A 4 9.57 -17.49 -14.87
C TYR A 4 8.43 -18.33 -14.28
N ILE A 5 8.12 -19.48 -14.88
CA ILE A 5 7.12 -20.43 -14.36
C ILE A 5 7.61 -21.06 -13.07
N LEU A 6 8.88 -21.46 -13.03
CA LEU A 6 9.50 -22.07 -11.86
C LEU A 6 9.54 -21.09 -10.67
N ILE A 7 9.95 -19.85 -10.90
CA ILE A 7 9.91 -18.79 -9.87
C ILE A 7 8.48 -18.55 -9.39
N GLN A 8 7.51 -18.48 -10.31
CA GLN A 8 6.10 -18.31 -9.94
C GLN A 8 5.58 -19.49 -9.10
N GLN A 9 5.95 -20.72 -9.44
CA GLN A 9 5.58 -21.92 -8.69
C GLN A 9 6.22 -21.92 -7.30
N LEU A 10 7.49 -21.52 -7.19
CA LEU A 10 8.19 -21.39 -5.91
C LEU A 10 7.48 -20.37 -5.00
N LEU A 11 7.18 -19.18 -5.52
CA LEU A 11 6.47 -18.11 -4.81
C LEU A 11 5.07 -18.53 -4.34
N ARG A 12 4.43 -19.49 -5.03
CA ARG A 12 3.11 -20.02 -4.67
C ARG A 12 3.18 -21.14 -3.63
N ARG A 13 4.37 -21.65 -3.27
CA ARG A 13 4.49 -22.69 -2.24
C ARG A 13 4.09 -22.11 -0.88
N LYS A 14 3.30 -22.88 -0.12
CA LYS A 14 2.83 -22.50 1.22
C LYS A 14 3.99 -22.08 2.14
N PHE A 15 5.10 -22.79 2.09
CA PHE A 15 6.29 -22.46 2.88
C PHE A 15 6.80 -21.03 2.62
N VAL A 16 6.94 -20.62 1.35
CA VAL A 16 7.38 -19.27 0.99
C VAL A 16 6.36 -18.23 1.44
N GLN A 17 5.06 -18.52 1.32
CA GLN A 17 4.01 -17.62 1.78
C GLN A 17 4.03 -17.43 3.29
N TYR A 18 4.20 -18.50 4.08
CA TYR A 18 4.32 -18.42 5.53
C TYR A 18 5.62 -17.73 5.97
N PHE A 19 6.71 -17.97 5.25
CA PHE A 19 7.98 -17.28 5.49
C PHE A 19 7.83 -15.76 5.31
N VAL A 20 7.27 -15.31 4.18
CA VAL A 20 7.01 -13.87 3.95
C VAL A 20 6.03 -13.31 4.99
N LEU A 21 4.97 -14.05 5.32
CA LEU A 21 4.00 -13.64 6.34
C LEU A 21 4.64 -13.46 7.71
N PHE A 22 5.55 -14.37 8.11
CA PHE A 22 6.32 -14.24 9.34
C PHE A 22 7.12 -12.94 9.38
N PHE A 23 7.82 -12.60 8.29
CA PHE A 23 8.57 -11.34 8.20
C PHE A 23 7.66 -10.10 8.21
N ILE A 24 6.46 -10.18 7.64
CA ILE A 24 5.47 -9.10 7.73
C ILE A 24 5.05 -8.89 9.18
N LEU A 25 4.67 -9.97 9.89
CA LEU A 25 4.20 -9.90 11.27
C LEU A 25 5.30 -9.39 12.21
N ILE A 26 6.52 -9.93 12.13
CA ILE A 26 7.62 -9.49 12.98
C ILE A 26 8.03 -8.04 12.69
N SER A 27 7.93 -7.58 11.44
CA SER A 27 8.14 -6.16 11.10
C SER A 27 7.12 -5.25 11.75
N ILE A 28 5.83 -5.63 11.68
CA ILE A 28 4.75 -4.85 12.30
C ILE A 28 4.97 -4.78 13.82
N ILE A 29 5.28 -5.92 14.46
CA ILE A 29 5.58 -5.96 15.89
C ILE A 29 6.80 -5.09 16.20
N ALA A 30 7.85 -5.13 15.38
CA ALA A 30 9.05 -4.32 15.60
C ALA A 30 8.79 -2.82 15.49
N VAL A 31 7.98 -2.39 14.51
CA VAL A 31 7.56 -1.00 14.35
C VAL A 31 6.73 -0.55 15.55
N ILE A 32 5.74 -1.35 15.98
CA ILE A 32 4.93 -1.04 17.16
C ILE A 32 5.80 -1.00 18.42
N ALA A 33 6.68 -1.97 18.62
CA ALA A 33 7.58 -2.00 19.77
C ALA A 33 8.50 -0.76 19.81
N SER A 34 8.94 -0.29 18.64
CA SER A 34 9.83 0.88 18.55
C SER A 34 9.19 2.20 19.00
N SER A 35 7.85 2.27 19.09
CA SER A 35 7.14 3.46 19.57
C SER A 35 7.10 3.59 21.10
N PHE A 36 7.41 2.51 21.85
CA PHE A 36 7.42 2.56 23.31
C PHE A 36 8.75 3.10 23.84
N GLU A 37 8.69 4.02 24.82
CA GLU A 37 9.88 4.59 25.45
C GLU A 37 10.73 3.52 26.18
N GLU A 38 10.06 2.54 26.80
CA GLU A 38 10.67 1.39 27.48
C GLU A 38 11.56 0.54 26.55
N MET A 39 11.26 0.55 25.25
CA MET A 39 11.99 -0.20 24.23
C MET A 39 13.14 0.60 23.60
N ALA A 40 13.46 1.79 24.13
CA ALA A 40 14.53 2.65 23.61
C ALA A 40 15.89 1.93 23.49
N THR A 41 16.24 1.07 24.45
CA THR A 41 17.49 0.28 24.45
C THR A 41 17.56 -0.72 23.30
N TYR A 42 16.41 -1.19 22.79
CA TYR A 42 16.32 -2.17 21.72
C TYR A 42 16.08 -1.55 20.34
N LYS A 43 16.03 -0.21 20.20
CA LYS A 43 15.71 0.47 18.94
C LYS A 43 16.59 0.02 17.77
N VAL A 44 17.89 -0.16 17.98
CA VAL A 44 18.82 -0.64 16.93
C VAL A 44 18.46 -2.06 16.48
N LEU A 45 18.13 -2.95 17.41
CA LEU A 45 17.72 -4.32 17.11
C LEU A 45 16.39 -4.33 16.33
N LEU A 46 15.40 -3.57 16.80
CA LEU A 46 14.08 -3.46 16.17
C LEU A 46 14.21 -2.90 14.75
N PHE A 47 15.05 -1.89 14.55
CA PHE A 47 15.35 -1.35 13.22
C PHE A 47 16.10 -2.36 12.34
N GLY A 48 16.99 -3.16 12.92
CA GLY A 48 17.65 -4.27 12.22
C GLY A 48 16.64 -5.31 11.70
N ILE A 49 15.64 -5.66 12.50
CA ILE A 49 14.56 -6.58 12.10
C ILE A 49 13.78 -6.01 10.91
N THR A 50 13.37 -4.75 10.99
CA THR A 50 12.60 -4.11 9.92
C THR A 50 13.43 -3.97 8.64
N TYR A 51 14.72 -3.63 8.77
CA TYR A 51 15.65 -3.55 7.65
C TYR A 51 15.82 -4.91 6.94
N VAL A 52 16.12 -5.99 7.68
CA VAL A 52 16.26 -7.34 7.11
C VAL A 52 14.96 -7.78 6.43
N SER A 53 13.82 -7.51 7.06
CA SER A 53 12.51 -7.83 6.48
C SER A 53 12.26 -7.07 5.16
N SER A 54 12.61 -5.79 5.12
CA SER A 54 12.48 -4.96 3.92
C SER A 54 13.36 -5.46 2.77
N PHE A 55 14.57 -5.96 3.07
CA PHE A 55 15.45 -6.57 2.08
C PHE A 55 14.86 -7.89 1.53
N ILE A 56 14.25 -8.71 2.39
CA ILE A 56 13.52 -9.91 1.96
C ILE A 56 12.35 -9.54 1.04
N PHE A 57 11.60 -8.47 1.35
CA PHE A 57 10.52 -7.99 0.49
C PHE A 57 11.02 -7.45 -0.85
N LEU A 58 12.20 -6.85 -0.89
CA LEU A 58 12.85 -6.43 -2.15
C LEU A 58 13.17 -7.63 -3.05
N ILE A 59 13.73 -8.70 -2.46
CA ILE A 59 14.01 -9.94 -3.19
C ILE A 59 12.70 -10.56 -3.71
N GLU A 60 11.69 -10.65 -2.84
CA GLU A 60 10.36 -11.17 -3.20
C GLU A 60 9.72 -10.35 -4.34
N TYR A 61 9.77 -9.02 -4.25
CA TYR A 61 9.19 -8.13 -5.25
C TYR A 61 9.90 -8.29 -6.60
N THR A 62 11.23 -8.35 -6.59
CA THR A 62 12.04 -8.57 -7.79
C THR A 62 11.73 -9.93 -8.42
N ALA A 63 11.62 -10.99 -7.60
CA ALA A 63 11.23 -12.32 -8.06
C ALA A 63 9.85 -12.29 -8.73
N ARG A 64 8.89 -11.54 -8.19
CA ARG A 64 7.54 -11.37 -8.76
C ARG A 64 7.54 -10.57 -10.07
N ILE A 65 8.34 -9.52 -10.18
CA ILE A 65 8.52 -8.81 -11.46
C ILE A 65 9.12 -9.76 -12.49
N VAL A 66 10.18 -10.49 -12.14
CA VAL A 66 10.83 -11.44 -13.06
C VAL A 66 9.86 -12.54 -13.49
N SER A 67 9.00 -13.03 -12.59
CA SER A 67 7.98 -14.05 -12.88
C SER A 67 6.69 -13.52 -13.49
N ALA A 68 6.50 -12.20 -13.59
CA ALA A 68 5.29 -11.56 -14.13
C ALA A 68 4.82 -12.09 -15.51
N PRO A 69 5.71 -12.44 -16.46
CA PRO A 69 5.27 -13.05 -17.72
C PRO A 69 4.48 -14.36 -17.56
N ALA A 70 4.63 -15.09 -16.44
CA ALA A 70 3.84 -16.29 -16.14
C ALA A 70 2.37 -15.97 -15.82
N LEU A 71 2.10 -14.77 -15.29
CA LEU A 71 0.76 -14.30 -14.90
C LEU A 71 -0.05 -13.77 -16.09
N TYR A 72 0.62 -13.36 -17.17
CA TYR A 72 0.00 -12.77 -18.35
C TYR A 72 0.44 -13.51 -19.62
N PRO A 73 -0.05 -14.75 -19.85
CA PRO A 73 0.28 -15.51 -21.05
C PRO A 73 -0.14 -14.74 -22.31
N GLY A 74 0.70 -14.76 -23.35
CA GLY A 74 0.46 -14.06 -24.62
C GLY A 74 0.90 -12.59 -24.66
N MET A 75 1.35 -12.01 -23.54
CA MET A 75 1.87 -10.64 -23.51
C MET A 75 3.40 -10.62 -23.66
N LYS A 76 3.95 -9.60 -24.34
CA LYS A 76 5.41 -9.36 -24.37
C LYS A 76 5.95 -9.24 -22.94
N THR A 77 7.12 -9.81 -22.68
CA THR A 77 7.73 -9.91 -21.34
C THR A 77 7.83 -8.56 -20.63
N ALA A 78 8.30 -7.51 -21.30
CA ALA A 78 8.40 -6.16 -20.74
C ALA A 78 7.03 -5.58 -20.36
N LYS A 79 6.01 -5.77 -21.21
CA LYS A 79 4.66 -5.28 -20.96
C LYS A 79 4.00 -6.03 -19.79
N ALA A 80 4.25 -7.33 -19.65
CA ALA A 80 3.78 -8.13 -18.52
C ALA A 80 4.38 -7.65 -17.19
N ARG A 81 5.69 -7.33 -17.17
CA ARG A 81 6.38 -6.75 -16.01
C ARG A 81 5.81 -5.39 -15.63
N LEU A 82 5.66 -4.51 -16.61
CA LEU A 82 5.09 -3.18 -16.40
C LEU A 82 3.66 -3.26 -15.85
N LYS A 83 2.84 -4.14 -16.44
CA LYS A 83 1.47 -4.40 -15.97
C LYS A 83 1.44 -4.90 -14.52
N TYR A 84 2.40 -5.75 -14.14
CA TYR A 84 2.52 -6.20 -12.75
C TYR A 84 2.88 -5.03 -11.82
N THR A 85 3.92 -4.26 -12.15
CA THR A 85 4.40 -3.11 -11.34
C THR A 85 3.28 -2.10 -11.07
N PHE A 86 2.47 -1.78 -12.08
CA PHE A 86 1.33 -0.84 -11.95
C PHE A 86 0.01 -1.50 -11.49
N SER A 87 0.02 -2.78 -11.14
CA SER A 87 -1.14 -3.42 -10.51
C SER A 87 -1.23 -3.05 -9.03
N PHE A 88 -2.42 -3.15 -8.42
CA PHE A 88 -2.61 -2.95 -6.97
C PHE A 88 -1.58 -3.73 -6.13
N TYR A 89 -1.39 -5.02 -6.46
CA TYR A 89 -0.46 -5.90 -5.79
C TYR A 89 1.02 -5.55 -6.03
N GLY A 90 1.35 -5.04 -7.22
CA GLY A 90 2.69 -4.55 -7.53
C GLY A 90 3.01 -3.23 -6.85
N PHE A 91 2.01 -2.36 -6.71
CA PHE A 91 2.11 -1.12 -5.93
C PHE A 91 2.32 -1.42 -4.44
N VAL A 92 1.53 -2.32 -3.85
CA VAL A 92 1.71 -2.74 -2.45
C VAL A 92 3.13 -3.31 -2.21
N ASP A 93 3.63 -4.14 -3.12
CA ASP A 93 4.99 -4.65 -3.01
C ASP A 93 6.05 -3.56 -3.16
N PHE A 94 5.86 -2.60 -4.08
CA PHE A 94 6.75 -1.46 -4.26
C PHE A 94 6.83 -0.60 -3.00
N VAL A 95 5.68 -0.24 -2.44
CA VAL A 95 5.61 0.59 -1.22
C VAL A 95 6.28 -0.13 -0.04
N ALA A 96 6.14 -1.44 0.08
CA ALA A 96 6.80 -2.22 1.13
C ALA A 96 8.33 -2.33 0.97
N VAL A 97 8.87 -1.96 -0.19
CA VAL A 97 10.33 -1.89 -0.45
C VAL A 97 10.89 -0.50 -0.16
N LEU A 98 10.06 0.55 -0.17
CA LEU A 98 10.49 1.92 0.15
C LEU A 98 11.27 2.04 1.47
N PRO A 99 10.89 1.37 2.57
CA PRO A 99 11.65 1.47 3.81
C PRO A 99 13.12 1.04 3.64
N CYS A 100 13.40 0.01 2.83
CA CYS A 100 14.76 -0.44 2.53
C CYS A 100 15.55 0.65 1.80
N VAL A 101 14.94 1.20 0.74
CA VAL A 101 15.55 2.23 -0.12
C VAL A 101 15.81 3.51 0.66
N LEU A 102 14.85 3.94 1.46
CA LEU A 102 14.94 5.16 2.27
C LEU A 102 15.94 5.01 3.41
N THR A 103 15.96 3.84 4.08
CA THR A 103 16.99 3.53 5.10
C THR A 103 18.39 3.63 4.51
N TYR A 104 18.61 3.06 3.32
CA TYR A 104 19.92 3.11 2.67
C TYR A 104 20.31 4.53 2.23
N ALA A 105 19.35 5.30 1.68
CA ALA A 105 19.62 6.65 1.17
C ALA A 105 19.82 7.71 2.26
N TYR A 106 19.16 7.57 3.42
CA TYR A 106 19.10 8.62 4.46
C TYR A 106 19.71 8.18 5.79
N TRP A 107 20.50 7.12 5.82
CA TRP A 107 21.09 6.51 7.02
C TRP A 107 21.84 7.50 7.93
N ASP A 108 22.48 8.53 7.36
CA ASP A 108 23.33 9.50 8.07
C ASP A 108 22.63 10.87 8.31
N THR A 109 21.30 10.90 8.27
CA THR A 109 20.54 12.16 8.37
C THR A 109 19.59 12.16 9.57
N GLU A 110 19.27 13.35 10.09
CA GLU A 110 18.27 13.53 11.16
C GLU A 110 16.86 13.07 10.73
N VAL A 111 16.64 12.87 9.42
CA VAL A 111 15.39 12.41 8.81
C VAL A 111 15.14 10.91 9.05
N VAL A 112 16.05 10.19 9.70
CA VAL A 112 15.90 8.76 10.03
C VAL A 112 14.58 8.45 10.75
N HIS A 113 14.05 9.38 11.55
CA HIS A 113 12.76 9.19 12.24
C HIS A 113 11.56 9.14 11.28
N VAL A 114 11.64 9.83 10.13
CA VAL A 114 10.60 9.83 9.09
C VAL A 114 10.62 8.52 8.30
N ILE A 115 11.74 7.78 8.30
CA ILE A 115 11.88 6.48 7.63
C ILE A 115 10.92 5.43 8.24
N ILE A 116 10.44 5.64 9.47
CA ILE A 116 9.42 4.79 10.11
C ILE A 116 8.08 4.82 9.35
N LEU A 117 7.69 5.97 8.78
CA LEU A 117 6.39 6.13 8.13
C LEU A 117 6.18 5.15 6.95
N PRO A 118 7.14 4.97 6.02
CA PRO A 118 7.08 3.93 5.01
C PRO A 118 6.80 2.52 5.54
N TYR A 119 7.28 2.16 6.74
CA TYR A 119 7.08 0.82 7.29
C TYR A 119 5.61 0.55 7.66
N ILE A 120 4.79 1.59 7.89
CA ILE A 120 3.34 1.44 8.12
C ILE A 120 2.68 0.72 6.93
N PHE A 121 3.13 1.00 5.72
CA PHE A 121 2.54 0.42 4.52
C PHE A 121 2.84 -1.07 4.33
N ILE A 122 3.76 -1.66 5.10
CA ILE A 122 4.00 -3.12 5.09
C ILE A 122 2.72 -3.87 5.48
N ILE A 123 1.86 -3.28 6.30
CA ILE A 123 0.57 -3.87 6.68
C ILE A 123 -0.29 -4.21 5.44
N PHE A 124 -0.17 -3.43 4.36
CA PHE A 124 -0.92 -3.70 3.13
C PHE A 124 -0.48 -4.99 2.44
N LYS A 125 0.72 -5.51 2.69
CA LYS A 125 1.09 -6.85 2.18
C LYS A 125 0.20 -7.95 2.75
N LEU A 126 -0.37 -7.78 3.95
CA LEU A 126 -1.31 -8.73 4.54
C LEU A 126 -2.56 -8.94 3.68
N ILE A 127 -2.98 -7.91 2.94
CA ILE A 127 -4.14 -7.97 2.03
C ILE A 127 -3.99 -9.10 1.02
N ARG A 128 -2.79 -9.35 0.51
CA ARG A 128 -2.51 -10.44 -0.45
C ARG A 128 -2.73 -11.83 0.16
N HIS A 129 -2.45 -11.99 1.45
CA HIS A 129 -2.54 -13.27 2.15
C HIS A 129 -3.96 -13.54 2.67
N SER A 130 -4.85 -12.55 2.60
CA SER A 130 -6.24 -12.67 3.06
C SER A 130 -7.19 -13.02 1.91
N ARG A 131 -7.91 -14.14 2.06
CA ARG A 131 -9.00 -14.51 1.15
C ARG A 131 -10.15 -13.50 1.21
N SER A 132 -10.46 -12.97 2.38
CA SER A 132 -11.58 -12.05 2.59
C SER A 132 -11.39 -10.76 1.79
N PHE A 133 -10.19 -10.18 1.81
CA PHE A 133 -9.91 -8.99 1.00
C PHE A 133 -10.03 -9.23 -0.51
N ARG A 134 -9.64 -10.42 -0.98
CA ARG A 134 -9.86 -10.79 -2.38
C ARG A 134 -11.35 -10.86 -2.74
N ILE A 135 -12.18 -11.40 -1.85
CA ILE A 135 -13.63 -11.45 -2.04
C ILE A 135 -14.23 -10.04 -2.04
N ILE A 136 -13.83 -9.18 -1.11
CA ILE A 136 -14.25 -7.76 -1.08
C ILE A 136 -13.87 -7.07 -2.38
N GLY A 137 -12.63 -7.24 -2.86
CA GLY A 137 -12.19 -6.66 -4.13
C GLY A 137 -12.99 -7.16 -5.33
N MET A 138 -13.34 -8.46 -5.36
CA MET A 138 -14.21 -9.01 -6.41
C MET A 138 -15.64 -8.45 -6.33
N ALA A 139 -16.20 -8.30 -5.13
CA ALA A 139 -17.53 -7.73 -4.93
C ALA A 139 -17.57 -6.26 -5.38
N LEU A 140 -16.61 -5.44 -4.95
CA LEU A 140 -16.49 -4.04 -5.39
C LEU A 140 -16.30 -3.92 -6.91
N ALA A 141 -15.50 -4.80 -7.50
CA ALA A 141 -15.31 -4.82 -8.96
C ALA A 141 -16.59 -5.21 -9.72
N SER A 142 -17.46 -6.04 -9.12
CA SER A 142 -18.74 -6.43 -9.74
C SER A 142 -19.79 -5.33 -9.74
N VAL A 143 -19.67 -4.33 -8.85
CA VAL A 143 -20.60 -3.19 -8.74
C VAL A 143 -19.93 -1.86 -9.09
N ARG A 144 -18.88 -1.91 -9.92
CA ARG A 144 -18.03 -0.75 -10.18
C ARG A 144 -18.80 0.39 -10.87
N GLU A 145 -19.66 0.08 -11.83
CA GLU A 145 -20.42 1.08 -12.59
C GLU A 145 -21.47 1.76 -11.70
N GLU A 146 -22.12 1.01 -10.81
CA GLU A 146 -23.06 1.54 -9.83
C GLU A 146 -22.34 2.44 -8.81
N LEU A 147 -21.16 2.03 -8.34
CA LEU A 147 -20.34 2.85 -7.45
C LEU A 147 -19.91 4.16 -8.13
N GLU A 148 -19.40 4.09 -9.36
CA GLU A 148 -19.00 5.29 -10.13
C GLU A 148 -20.18 6.25 -10.30
N THR A 149 -21.37 5.73 -10.59
CA THR A 149 -22.60 6.52 -10.72
C THR A 149 -23.01 7.15 -9.38
N ALA A 150 -23.02 6.36 -8.31
CA ALA A 150 -23.38 6.82 -6.97
C ALA A 150 -22.41 7.92 -6.47
N TYR A 151 -21.10 7.71 -6.62
CA TYR A 151 -20.10 8.70 -6.26
C TYR A 151 -20.26 10.01 -7.05
N THR A 152 -20.54 9.91 -8.35
CA THR A 152 -20.76 11.09 -9.18
C THR A 152 -22.01 11.86 -8.75
N ALA A 153 -23.12 11.17 -8.50
CA ALA A 153 -24.36 11.77 -8.03
C ALA A 153 -24.20 12.42 -6.64
N SER A 154 -23.54 11.73 -5.70
CA SER A 154 -23.21 12.28 -4.38
C SER A 154 -22.32 13.52 -4.49
N PHE A 155 -21.30 13.48 -5.35
CA PHE A 155 -20.40 14.62 -5.56
C PHE A 155 -21.15 15.85 -6.11
N ILE A 156 -22.00 15.67 -7.13
CA ILE A 156 -22.85 16.75 -7.65
C ILE A 156 -23.77 17.31 -6.56
N THR A 157 -24.36 16.43 -5.75
CA THR A 157 -25.25 16.83 -4.66
C THR A 157 -24.51 17.66 -3.62
N ILE A 158 -23.32 17.21 -3.19
CA ILE A 158 -22.46 17.95 -2.25
C ILE A 158 -22.10 19.33 -2.83
N CYS A 159 -21.66 19.41 -4.09
CA CYS A 159 -21.34 20.69 -4.72
C CYS A 159 -22.56 21.62 -4.80
N PHE A 160 -23.72 21.10 -5.18
CA PHE A 160 -24.95 21.88 -5.25
C PHE A 160 -25.39 22.39 -3.88
N SER A 161 -25.36 21.52 -2.87
CA SER A 161 -25.66 21.87 -1.48
C SER A 161 -24.72 22.95 -0.93
N ALA A 162 -23.41 22.83 -1.19
CA ALA A 162 -22.42 23.81 -0.76
C ALA A 162 -22.65 25.19 -1.38
N ILE A 163 -22.95 25.25 -2.69
CA ILE A 163 -23.26 26.51 -3.39
C ILE A 163 -24.53 27.14 -2.78
N LEU A 164 -25.58 26.34 -2.59
CA LEU A 164 -26.84 26.84 -2.08
C LEU A 164 -26.69 27.36 -0.65
N MET A 165 -26.04 26.60 0.22
CA MET A 165 -25.81 26.97 1.62
C MET A 165 -25.02 28.28 1.71
N TYR A 166 -23.98 28.42 0.88
CA TYR A 166 -23.23 29.67 0.79
C TYR A 166 -24.11 30.87 0.43
N TYR A 167 -24.90 30.78 -0.64
CA TYR A 167 -25.70 31.92 -1.08
C TYR A 167 -26.86 32.27 -0.14
N ILE A 168 -27.41 31.28 0.58
CA ILE A 168 -28.47 31.51 1.57
C ILE A 168 -27.89 32.12 2.86
N GLU A 169 -26.84 31.52 3.41
CA GLU A 169 -26.38 31.83 4.77
C GLU A 169 -25.33 32.93 4.84
N ARG A 170 -24.65 33.27 3.73
CA ARG A 170 -23.55 34.25 3.76
C ARG A 170 -23.96 35.62 4.30
N ASN A 171 -25.17 36.07 4.04
CA ASN A 171 -25.64 37.36 4.57
C ASN A 171 -25.86 37.32 6.09
N ALA A 172 -26.27 36.17 6.63
CA ALA A 172 -26.52 35.99 8.06
C ALA A 172 -25.24 35.65 8.84
N GLN A 173 -24.32 34.89 8.22
CA GLN A 173 -23.09 34.37 8.85
C GLN A 173 -21.88 34.49 7.91
N PRO A 174 -21.45 35.73 7.56
CA PRO A 174 -20.38 35.96 6.60
C PRO A 174 -19.01 35.44 7.06
N GLU A 175 -18.81 35.31 8.38
CA GLU A 175 -17.58 34.75 8.96
C GLU A 175 -17.51 33.21 8.89
N VAL A 176 -18.66 32.54 8.78
CA VAL A 176 -18.75 31.08 8.65
C VAL A 176 -18.71 30.68 7.18
N PHE A 177 -19.45 31.39 6.32
CA PHE A 177 -19.51 31.13 4.88
C PHE A 177 -18.71 32.19 4.10
N LYS A 178 -17.39 32.12 4.17
CA LYS A 178 -16.47 33.04 3.48
C LYS A 178 -16.39 32.72 2.00
N ASN A 179 -16.38 31.42 1.68
CA ASN A 179 -16.36 30.87 0.33
C ASN A 179 -17.26 29.61 0.23
N ILE A 180 -17.49 29.13 -1.00
CA ILE A 180 -18.37 27.97 -1.25
C ILE A 180 -17.82 26.68 -0.60
N GLY A 181 -16.50 26.54 -0.47
CA GLY A 181 -15.87 25.38 0.14
C GLY A 181 -16.19 25.23 1.63
N ASP A 182 -16.57 26.32 2.31
CA ASP A 182 -16.98 26.28 3.71
C ASP A 182 -18.35 25.57 3.91
N GLY A 183 -19.08 25.31 2.83
CA GLY A 183 -20.35 24.57 2.82
C GLY A 183 -20.27 23.13 2.32
N ILE A 184 -19.07 22.62 2.00
CA ILE A 184 -18.80 21.21 1.65
C ILE A 184 -18.58 20.40 2.92
#